data_AF-A0A7Y0X9F5-F1
#
_entry.id   AF-A0A7Y0X9F5-F1
#
_cell.length_a   1.000
_cell.length_b   1.000
_cell.length_c   1.000
_cell.angle_alpha   90.00
_cell.angle_beta   90.00
_cell.angle_gamma   90.00
#
_symmetry.space_group_name_H-M   'P 1'
#
loop_
_entity.id
_entity.type
_entity.pdbx_description
1 polymer ?
#
loop_
_entity_poly.entity_id
_entity_poly.type
_entity_poly.pdbx_seq_one_letter_code
_entity_poly.pdbx_strand_id
1 'polypeptide(L)'
;GDHYKWRGMRSAGIEERLITGDASDYDKYMAWAKTVPQTLGNPLYHWTHLELRRPFGITNTLFSPDTAEQIWHQCNERLETPEFTARGIMQQMNVVMAGTTD
;
A
#
# COMPACT_ATOMS: atom_id res chain seq x y z
N GLY A 1 -0.53 -6.39 -3.98
CA GLY A 1 0.19 -7.64 -4.25
C GLY A 1 -0.22 -8.72 -3.26
N ASP A 2 0.43 -9.89 -3.34
CA ASP A 2 0.46 -11.08 -2.45
C ASP A 2 -0.83 -11.53 -1.74
N HIS A 3 -1.97 -10.96 -2.10
CA HIS A 3 -3.32 -11.31 -1.65
C HIS A 3 -3.60 -11.11 -0.13
N TYR A 4 -2.60 -10.79 0.71
CA TYR A 4 -2.79 -10.55 2.14
C TYR A 4 -3.74 -9.38 2.42
N LYS A 5 -3.60 -8.26 1.70
CA LYS A 5 -4.50 -7.10 1.82
C LYS A 5 -5.94 -7.50 1.51
N TRP A 6 -6.16 -8.29 0.45
CA TRP A 6 -7.49 -8.82 0.10
C TRP A 6 -8.07 -9.71 1.19
N ARG A 7 -7.28 -10.65 1.73
CA ARG A 7 -7.71 -11.48 2.85
C ARG A 7 -8.09 -10.63 4.07
N GLY A 8 -7.28 -9.64 4.42
CA GLY A 8 -7.57 -8.70 5.51
C GLY A 8 -8.87 -7.92 5.29
N MET A 9 -9.09 -7.40 4.08
CA MET A 9 -10.31 -6.68 3.71
C MET A 9 -11.56 -7.57 3.78
N ARG A 10 -11.49 -8.82 3.27
CA ARG A 10 -12.59 -9.80 3.40
C ARG A 10 -12.90 -10.12 4.86
N SER A 11 -11.87 -10.31 5.69
CA SER A 11 -12.04 -10.52 7.14
C SER A 11 -12.65 -9.32 7.86
N ALA A 12 -12.44 -8.11 7.36
CA ALA A 12 -13.06 -6.88 7.87
C ALA A 12 -14.47 -6.62 7.29
N GLY A 13 -15.02 -7.54 6.49
CA GLY A 13 -16.36 -7.42 5.91
C GLY A 13 -16.48 -6.45 4.75
N ILE A 14 -15.37 -6.13 4.07
CA ILE A 14 -15.39 -5.28 2.87
C ILE A 14 -15.97 -6.08 1.69
N GLU A 15 -16.92 -5.46 0.98
CA GLU A 15 -17.53 -6.00 -0.24
C GLU A 15 -16.48 -6.38 -1.30
N GLU A 16 -16.63 -7.54 -1.96
CA GLU A 16 -15.65 -8.04 -2.94
C GLU A 16 -15.48 -7.08 -4.13
N ARG A 17 -16.52 -6.30 -4.44
CA ARG A 17 -16.48 -5.20 -5.43
C ARG A 17 -15.35 -4.19 -5.15
N LEU A 18 -15.07 -3.93 -3.87
CA LEU A 18 -14.01 -3.02 -3.39
C LEU A 18 -12.66 -3.73 -3.17
N ILE A 19 -12.53 -4.99 -3.56
CA ILE A 19 -11.29 -5.78 -3.40
C ILE A 19 -10.75 -6.17 -4.77
N THR A 20 -11.51 -6.94 -5.55
CA THR A 20 -11.10 -7.42 -6.88
C THR A 20 -12.06 -7.02 -8.01
N GLY A 21 -13.21 -6.41 -7.67
CA GLY A 21 -14.23 -6.00 -8.64
C GLY A 21 -13.92 -4.73 -9.43
N ASP A 22 -14.97 -4.14 -9.97
CA ASP A 22 -14.96 -3.02 -10.93
C ASP A 22 -14.89 -1.62 -10.28
N ALA A 23 -14.72 -1.53 -8.96
CA ALA A 23 -14.53 -0.25 -8.29
C ALA A 23 -13.22 0.43 -8.71
N SER A 24 -13.20 1.76 -8.62
CA SER A 24 -12.01 2.57 -8.93
C SER A 24 -10.85 2.25 -7.97
N ASP A 25 -9.62 2.52 -8.41
CA ASP A 25 -8.44 2.30 -7.56
C ASP A 25 -8.50 3.15 -6.28
N TYR A 26 -9.05 4.37 -6.37
CA TYR A 26 -9.23 5.23 -5.20
C TYR A 26 -10.27 4.67 -4.21
N ASP A 27 -11.38 4.14 -4.69
CA ASP A 27 -12.39 3.53 -3.82
C ASP A 27 -11.85 2.28 -3.11
N LYS A 28 -11.09 1.45 -3.82
CA LYS A 28 -10.39 0.28 -3.26
C LYS A 28 -9.34 0.71 -2.23
N TYR A 29 -8.59 1.77 -2.52
CA TYR A 29 -7.62 2.37 -1.61
C TYR A 29 -8.27 2.89 -0.33
N MET A 30 -9.39 3.61 -0.44
CA MET A 30 -10.13 4.10 0.73
C MET A 30 -10.76 2.97 1.55
N ALA A 31 -11.20 1.88 0.90
CA ALA A 31 -11.63 0.67 1.60
C ALA A 31 -10.47 0.03 2.37
N TRP A 32 -9.26 0.02 1.81
CA TRP A 32 -8.06 -0.40 2.52
C TRP A 32 -7.71 0.54 3.68
N ALA A 33 -7.80 1.86 3.51
CA ALA A 33 -7.59 2.84 4.58
C ALA A 33 -8.53 2.63 5.78
N LYS A 34 -9.79 2.26 5.54
CA LYS A 34 -10.74 1.87 6.60
C LYS A 34 -10.38 0.54 7.29
N THR A 35 -9.67 -0.33 6.58
CA THR A 35 -9.28 -1.66 7.07
C THR A 35 -8.04 -1.60 7.96
N VAL A 36 -7.02 -0.79 7.62
CA VAL A 36 -5.72 -0.78 8.31
C VAL A 36 -5.81 -0.59 9.83
N PRO A 37 -6.62 0.33 10.40
CA PRO A 37 -6.74 0.47 11.85
C PRO A 37 -7.22 -0.81 12.57
N GLN A 38 -7.93 -1.68 11.87
CA GLN A 38 -8.44 -2.97 12.38
C GLN A 38 -7.38 -4.08 12.33
N THR A 39 -6.20 -3.81 11.75
CA THR A 39 -5.12 -4.80 11.58
C THR A 39 -4.07 -4.76 12.69
N LEU A 40 -4.33 -4.10 13.83
CA LEU A 40 -3.42 -4.11 14.97
C LEU A 40 -3.12 -5.55 15.43
N GLY A 41 -1.83 -5.85 15.60
CA GLY A 41 -1.33 -7.21 15.87
C GLY A 41 -1.12 -8.08 14.63
N ASN A 42 -1.61 -7.67 13.45
CA ASN A 42 -1.33 -8.34 12.17
C ASN A 42 -0.10 -7.72 11.47
N PRO A 43 0.75 -8.50 10.78
CA PRO A 43 1.88 -7.98 10.01
C PRO A 43 1.52 -6.90 8.97
N LEU A 44 0.29 -6.91 8.46
CA LEU A 44 -0.22 -5.87 7.54
C LEU A 44 -0.07 -4.46 8.11
N TYR A 45 -0.21 -4.29 9.42
CA TYR A 45 -0.01 -2.99 10.07
C TYR A 45 1.45 -2.56 9.98
N HIS A 46 2.40 -3.47 10.24
CA HIS A 46 3.82 -3.17 10.13
C HIS A 46 4.22 -2.87 8.68
N TRP A 47 3.84 -3.73 7.73
CA TRP A 47 4.21 -3.57 6.32
C TRP A 47 3.69 -2.25 5.75
N THR A 48 2.43 -1.88 6.06
CA THR A 48 1.86 -0.59 5.62
C THR A 48 2.76 0.59 5.99
N HIS A 49 3.21 0.67 7.24
CA HIS A 49 4.03 1.80 7.69
C HIS A 49 5.50 1.67 7.28
N LEU A 50 6.03 0.45 7.11
CA LEU A 50 7.37 0.23 6.57
C LEU A 50 7.46 0.66 5.10
N GLU A 51 6.46 0.30 4.30
CA GLU A 51 6.33 0.64 2.87
C GLU A 51 6.17 2.17 2.68
N LEU A 52 5.36 2.83 3.51
CA LEU A 52 5.24 4.30 3.50
C LEU A 52 6.55 5.00 3.89
N ARG A 53 7.29 4.45 4.85
CA ARG A 53 8.59 5.01 5.25
C ARG A 53 9.64 4.86 4.16
N ARG A 54 9.71 3.70 3.50
CA ARG A 54 10.63 3.43 2.39
C ARG A 54 9.90 2.62 1.31
N PRO A 55 9.80 3.13 0.07
CA PRO A 55 10.56 4.25 -0.49
C PRO A 55 9.93 5.65 -0.32
N PHE A 56 8.68 5.77 0.13
CA PHE A 56 7.95 7.05 0.04
C PHE A 56 8.37 8.14 1.02
N GLY A 57 9.16 7.83 2.06
CA GLY A 57 9.66 8.82 3.01
C GLY A 57 8.62 9.35 4.00
N ILE A 58 7.44 8.76 4.06
CA ILE A 58 6.36 9.18 4.96
C ILE A 58 6.61 8.54 6.33
N THR A 59 6.78 9.37 7.36
CA THR A 59 7.08 8.94 8.73
C THR A 59 6.19 9.67 9.72
N ASN A 60 6.04 9.12 10.94
CA ASN A 60 5.24 9.70 12.02
C ASN A 60 3.75 9.96 11.67
N THR A 61 3.23 9.27 10.66
CA THR A 61 1.83 9.34 10.23
C THR A 61 1.23 7.93 10.25
N LEU A 62 0.13 7.74 10.96
CA LEU A 62 -0.61 6.48 10.95
C LEU A 62 -1.51 6.44 9.71
N PHE A 63 -1.44 5.34 8.95
CA PHE A 63 -2.31 5.17 7.80
C PHE A 63 -3.74 4.83 8.24
N SER A 64 -4.66 5.76 7.98
CA SER A 64 -6.06 5.73 8.39
C SER A 64 -6.92 6.52 7.38
N PRO A 65 -8.27 6.47 7.47
CA PRO A 65 -9.13 7.27 6.59
C PRO A 65 -8.81 8.78 6.63
N ASP A 66 -8.42 9.31 7.79
CA ASP A 66 -8.15 10.74 7.99
C ASP A 66 -6.86 11.21 7.30
N THR A 67 -5.91 10.30 7.08
CA THR A 67 -4.60 10.61 6.47
C THR A 67 -4.47 10.11 5.04
N ALA A 68 -5.39 9.24 4.60
CA ALA A 68 -5.29 8.51 3.35
C ALA A 68 -5.25 9.45 2.14
N GLU A 69 -6.13 10.45 2.08
CA GLU A 69 -6.16 11.40 0.95
C GLU A 69 -4.81 12.10 0.76
N GLN A 70 -4.23 12.63 1.84
CA GLN A 70 -2.92 13.30 1.78
C GLN A 70 -1.81 12.33 1.33
N ILE A 71 -1.80 11.10 1.86
CA ILE A 71 -0.81 10.08 1.51
C ILE A 71 -0.95 9.67 0.04
N TRP A 72 -2.18 9.53 -0.47
CA TRP A 72 -2.47 9.21 -1.86
C TRP A 72 -1.83 10.22 -2.81
N HIS A 73 -2.07 11.51 -2.58
CA HIS A 73 -1.51 12.56 -3.42
C HIS A 73 0.03 12.61 -3.36
N GLN A 74 0.62 12.57 -2.17
CA GLN A 74 2.08 12.57 -2.02
C GLN A 74 2.76 11.36 -2.67
N CYS A 75 2.16 10.18 -2.55
CA CYS A 75 2.69 8.97 -3.19
C CYS A 75 2.55 9.03 -4.70
N ASN A 76 1.44 9.55 -5.24
CA ASN A 76 1.24 9.67 -6.69
C ASN A 76 2.22 10.65 -7.34
N GLU A 77 2.45 11.82 -6.71
CA GLU A 77 3.48 12.76 -7.18
C GLU A 77 4.85 12.09 -7.28
N ARG A 78 5.19 11.24 -6.30
CA ARG A 78 6.44 10.46 -6.33
C ARG A 78 6.42 9.39 -7.41
N LEU A 79 5.32 8.66 -7.60
CA LEU A 79 5.20 7.60 -8.61
C LEU A 79 5.38 8.11 -10.05
N GLU A 80 5.15 9.40 -10.30
CA GLU A 80 5.41 10.05 -11.59
C GLU A 80 6.90 10.35 -11.84
N THR A 81 7.76 10.22 -10.82
CA THR A 81 9.20 10.49 -10.93
C THR A 81 10.01 9.27 -11.40
N PRO A 82 11.15 9.46 -12.10
CA PRO A 82 12.01 8.37 -12.56
C PRO A 82 12.48 7.43 -11.44
N GLU A 83 12.70 7.96 -10.24
CA GLU A 83 13.17 7.23 -9.06
C GLU A 83 12.14 6.20 -8.57
N PHE A 84 10.85 6.39 -8.86
CA PHE A 84 9.77 5.48 -8.43
C PHE A 84 9.26 4.55 -9.53
N THR A 85 9.95 4.49 -10.67
CA THR A 85 9.77 3.39 -11.63
C THR A 85 10.11 2.05 -10.96
N ALA A 86 9.67 0.93 -11.54
CA ALA A 86 9.96 -0.41 -11.00
C ALA A 86 11.46 -0.62 -10.71
N ARG A 87 12.33 -0.23 -11.66
CA ARG A 87 13.79 -0.30 -11.48
C ARG A 87 14.31 0.75 -10.48
N GLY A 88 13.72 1.94 -10.47
CA GLY A 88 14.07 2.98 -9.53
C GLY A 88 13.85 2.55 -8.08
N ILE A 89 12.70 1.92 -7.78
CA ILE A 89 12.42 1.38 -6.45
C ILE A 89 13.43 0.27 -6.09
N MET A 90 13.73 -0.65 -7.01
CA MET A 90 14.75 -1.68 -6.78
C MET A 90 16.11 -1.06 -6.40
N GLN A 91 16.52 0.00 -7.09
CA GLN A 91 17.76 0.73 -6.78
C GLN A 91 17.71 1.44 -5.42
N GLN A 92 16.62 2.15 -5.11
CA GLN A 92 16.42 2.81 -3.80
C GLN A 92 16.46 1.80 -2.63
N MET A 93 16.01 0.57 -2.89
CA MET A 93 16.01 -0.51 -1.91
C MET A 93 17.30 -1.34 -1.91
N ASN A 94 18.31 -0.94 -2.68
CA ASN A 94 19.62 -1.59 -2.80
C ASN A 94 19.52 -3.06 -3.21
N VAL A 95 18.61 -3.38 -4.12
CA VAL A 95 18.47 -4.73 -4.69
C VAL A 95 19.61 -4.99 -5.66
N VAL A 96 20.44 -6.00 -5.37
CA VAL A 96 21.60 -6.37 -6.20
C VAL A 96 21.26 -7.50 -7.19
N MET A 97 20.37 -8.41 -6.81
CA MET A 97 19.93 -9.54 -7.66
C MET A 97 18.46 -9.86 -7.37
N ALA A 98 17.76 -10.36 -8.37
CA ALA A 98 16.44 -10.97 -8.24
C ALA A 98 16.41 -12.25 -9.09
N GLY A 99 15.92 -13.35 -8.51
CA GLY A 99 15.61 -14.57 -9.24
C GLY A 99 14.12 -14.64 -9.49
N THR A 100 13.71 -14.60 -10.75
CA THR A 100 12.32 -14.82 -11.15
C THR A 100 11.92 -16.28 -10.94
N THR A 101 10.62 -16.55 -10.98
CA THR A 101 10.09 -17.91 -11.06
C THR A 101 9.47 -18.05 -12.45
N ASP A 102 10.06 -18.91 -13.27
CA ASP A 102 9.76 -19.07 -14.70
C ASP A 102 9.23 -20.49 -14.99
#